data_AF-A0AAV3RR37-F1
#
_entry.id   AF-A0AAV3RR37-F1
#
_cell.length_a   1.000
_cell.length_b   1.000
_cell.length_c   1.000
_cell.angle_alpha   90.00
_cell.angle_beta   90.00
_cell.angle_gamma   90.00
#
_symmetry.space_group_name_H-M   'P 1'
#
loop_
_entity.id
_entity.type
_entity.pdbx_description
1 polymer ?
#
loop_
_entity_poly.entity_id
_entity_poly.type
_entity_poly.pdbx_seq_one_letter_code
_entity_poly.pdbx_strand_id
1 'polypeptide(L)'
;MRTNKMAPSLVRLYEQMPEPKYVIAMGACTITRGMFSTDSYTTVLGVDKLIHVDAYLPSSPPKSEAAIDAITKLRKKISREIYEDRIGSRRANHCFLTKSTSSY
;
A
#
# COMPACT_ATOMS: atom_id res chain seq x y z
N MET A 1 -11.45 -11.93 -2.13
CA MET A 1 -11.86 -10.93 -3.15
C MET A 1 -11.22 -11.31 -4.48
N ARG A 2 -11.96 -11.91 -5.42
CA ARG A 2 -11.35 -12.39 -6.68
C ARG A 2 -12.22 -12.29 -7.93
N THR A 3 -13.50 -11.94 -7.83
CA THR A 3 -14.40 -11.90 -9.00
C THR A 3 -14.29 -10.56 -9.73
N ASN A 4 -14.36 -10.58 -11.07
CA ASN A 4 -14.40 -9.38 -11.93
C ASN A 4 -15.50 -8.40 -11.49
N LYS A 5 -16.59 -8.91 -10.90
CA LYS A 5 -17.67 -8.11 -10.32
C LYS A 5 -17.25 -7.28 -9.11
N MET A 6 -16.27 -7.76 -8.33
CA MET A 6 -15.80 -7.08 -7.12
C MET A 6 -14.65 -6.11 -7.40
N ALA A 7 -13.95 -6.26 -8.53
CA ALA A 7 -12.87 -5.37 -8.96
C ALA A 7 -13.24 -3.87 -8.91
N PRO A 8 -14.34 -3.41 -9.54
CA PRO A 8 -14.68 -1.98 -9.54
C PRO A 8 -15.07 -1.47 -8.14
N SER A 9 -15.64 -2.32 -7.28
CA SER A 9 -15.97 -1.92 -5.91
C SER A 9 -14.73 -1.69 -5.06
N LEU A 10 -13.67 -2.48 -5.25
CA LEU A 10 -12.40 -2.26 -4.57
C LEU A 10 -11.75 -0.95 -4.98
N VAL A 11 -11.67 -0.68 -6.29
CA VAL A 11 -11.03 0.54 -6.80
C VAL A 11 -11.74 1.77 -6.24
N ARG A 12 -13.08 1.78 -6.23
CA ARG A 12 -13.87 2.85 -5.61
C ARG A 12 -13.56 3.04 -4.13
N LEU A 13 -13.45 1.94 -3.38
CA LEU A 13 -13.09 2.03 -1.96
C LEU A 13 -11.69 2.63 -1.77
N TYR A 14 -10.74 2.25 -2.63
CA TYR A 14 -9.37 2.77 -2.60
C TYR A 14 -9.27 4.25 -3.00
N GLU A 15 -10.14 4.71 -3.90
CA GLU A 15 -10.26 6.12 -4.28
C GLU A 15 -10.90 6.98 -3.18
N GLN A 16 -11.83 6.40 -2.41
CA GLN A 16 -12.51 7.08 -1.30
C GLN A 16 -11.63 7.24 -0.04
N MET A 17 -10.45 6.60 0.02
CA MET A 17 -9.55 6.70 1.18
C MET A 17 -8.66 7.96 1.10
N PRO A 18 -8.55 8.75 2.19
CA PRO A 18 -7.65 9.90 2.25
C PRO A 18 -6.17 9.47 2.27
N GLU A 19 -5.28 10.32 1.76
CA GLU A 19 -3.83 10.13 1.91
C GLU A 19 -3.38 10.38 3.37
N PRO A 20 -2.44 9.60 3.92
CA PRO A 20 -1.68 8.49 3.31
C PRO A 20 -2.39 7.13 3.40
N LYS A 21 -2.42 6.39 2.28
CA LYS A 21 -3.09 5.08 2.17
C LYS A 21 -2.07 3.95 1.95
N TYR A 22 -2.29 2.83 2.65
CA TYR A 22 -1.42 1.65 2.56
C TYR A 22 -2.26 0.39 2.36
N VAL A 23 -1.81 -0.49 1.46
CA VAL A 23 -2.51 -1.71 1.08
C VAL A 23 -1.66 -2.94 1.41
N ILE A 24 -2.26 -3.90 2.11
CA ILE A 24 -1.64 -5.19 2.40
C ILE A 24 -2.38 -6.28 1.63
N ALA A 25 -1.68 -6.99 0.75
CA ALA A 25 -2.22 -8.17 0.09
C ALA A 25 -1.95 -9.42 0.94
N MET A 26 -3.01 -10.03 1.47
CA MET A 26 -2.94 -11.26 2.25
C MET A 26 -3.45 -12.48 1.46
N GLY A 27 -2.70 -13.57 1.56
CA GLY A 27 -2.98 -14.87 0.98
C GLY A 27 -2.58 -15.01 -0.50
N ALA A 28 -2.14 -16.21 -0.87
CA ALA A 28 -1.77 -16.56 -2.25
C ALA A 28 -2.86 -16.25 -3.30
N CYS A 29 -4.12 -16.28 -2.88
CA CYS A 29 -5.28 -15.92 -3.69
C CYS A 29 -5.27 -14.46 -4.19
N THR A 30 -4.73 -13.54 -3.40
CA THR A 30 -4.73 -12.10 -3.71
C THR A 30 -3.48 -11.70 -4.51
N ILE A 31 -2.37 -12.41 -4.30
CA ILE A 31 -1.04 -12.09 -4.83
C ILE A 31 -0.80 -12.72 -6.20
N THR A 32 -0.95 -14.05 -6.31
CA THR A 32 -0.48 -14.83 -7.48
C THR A 32 -1.60 -15.63 -8.16
N ARG A 33 -2.87 -15.27 -7.95
CA ARG A 33 -4.08 -16.01 -8.41
C ARG A 33 -4.27 -17.41 -7.81
N GLY A 34 -3.28 -17.97 -7.12
CA GLY A 34 -3.39 -19.24 -6.39
C GLY A 34 -3.96 -20.40 -7.23
N MET A 35 -4.71 -21.29 -6.57
CA MET A 35 -5.29 -22.54 -7.11
C MET A 35 -6.29 -22.39 -8.28
N PHE A 36 -6.60 -21.16 -8.73
CA PHE A 36 -7.59 -20.88 -9.78
C PHE A 36 -6.96 -20.27 -11.05
N SER A 37 -5.65 -20.47 -11.21
CA SER A 37 -4.89 -19.94 -12.35
C SER A 37 -5.31 -20.56 -13.68
N THR A 38 -5.85 -21.79 -13.66
CA THR A 38 -6.23 -22.56 -14.86
C THR A 38 -7.72 -22.50 -15.22
N ASP A 39 -8.64 -22.31 -14.26
CA ASP A 39 -10.06 -22.63 -14.47
C ASP A 39 -11.06 -21.47 -14.27
N SER A 40 -10.64 -20.21 -14.24
CA SER A 40 -11.58 -19.12 -13.87
C SER A 40 -11.45 -17.84 -14.70
N TYR A 41 -12.29 -17.74 -15.74
CA TYR A 41 -12.52 -16.54 -16.57
C TYR A 41 -13.04 -15.34 -15.76
N THR A 42 -13.69 -15.60 -14.64
CA THR A 42 -14.28 -14.59 -13.75
C THR A 42 -13.26 -13.99 -12.78
N THR A 43 -12.01 -14.44 -12.78
CA THR A 43 -11.00 -14.02 -11.79
C THR A 43 -10.06 -12.94 -12.33
N VAL A 44 -9.91 -11.87 -11.56
CA VAL A 44 -9.00 -10.75 -11.87
C VAL A 44 -7.54 -11.19 -11.78
N LEU A 45 -6.70 -10.70 -12.69
CA LEU A 45 -5.24 -10.94 -12.74
C LEU A 45 -4.52 -10.22 -11.60
N GLY A 46 -4.61 -10.76 -10.37
CA GLY A 46 -3.92 -10.23 -9.18
C GLY A 46 -4.43 -8.86 -8.72
N VAL A 47 -4.29 -8.54 -7.43
CA VAL A 47 -4.70 -7.22 -6.93
C VAL A 47 -3.74 -6.10 -7.35
N ASP A 48 -2.48 -6.46 -7.63
CA ASP A 48 -1.40 -5.54 -8.01
C ASP A 48 -1.69 -4.78 -9.32
N LYS A 49 -2.52 -5.34 -10.20
CA LYS A 49 -2.94 -4.67 -11.43
C LYS A 49 -4.03 -3.61 -11.21
N LEU A 50 -4.72 -3.64 -10.07
CA LEU A 50 -5.80 -2.71 -9.77
C LEU A 50 -5.32 -1.58 -8.85
N ILE A 51 -4.56 -1.92 -7.81
CA ILE A 51 -4.12 -0.98 -6.78
C ILE A 51 -2.69 -1.30 -6.36
N HIS A 52 -1.93 -0.28 -5.98
CA HIS A 52 -0.58 -0.47 -5.46
C HIS A 52 -0.61 -1.20 -4.11
N VAL A 53 0.25 -2.21 -3.95
CA VAL A 53 0.36 -3.00 -2.73
C VAL A 53 1.70 -2.72 -2.04
N ASP A 54 1.65 -2.29 -0.79
CA ASP A 54 2.82 -1.95 0.02
C ASP A 54 3.48 -3.16 0.67
N ALA A 55 2.68 -4.18 0.98
CA ALA A 55 3.13 -5.37 1.68
C ALA A 55 2.39 -6.63 1.22
N TYR A 56 3.16 -7.70 1.06
CA TYR A 56 2.68 -9.00 0.60
C TYR A 56 2.83 -10.05 1.71
N LEU A 57 1.74 -10.74 2.04
CA LEU A 57 1.71 -11.83 3.02
C LEU A 57 1.19 -13.12 2.36
N PRO A 58 2.07 -14.07 1.96
CA PRO A 58 1.67 -15.22 1.15
C PRO A 58 0.94 -16.35 1.89
N SER A 59 0.88 -16.33 3.23
CA SER A 59 0.26 -17.40 4.03
C SER A 59 -1.27 -17.43 3.92
N SER A 60 -1.86 -18.63 3.82
CA SER A 60 -3.30 -18.83 3.64
C SER A 60 -3.78 -20.08 4.39
N PRO A 61 -4.36 -19.94 5.60
CA PRO A 61 -4.53 -18.71 6.39
C PRO A 61 -3.21 -18.26 7.03
N PRO A 62 -2.96 -16.94 7.19
CA PRO A 62 -1.81 -16.49 7.95
C PRO A 62 -1.96 -16.92 9.41
N LYS A 63 -0.88 -17.42 10.01
CA LYS A 63 -0.86 -17.55 11.47
C LYS A 63 -1.06 -16.16 12.08
N SER A 64 -1.77 -16.09 13.20
CA SER A 64 -2.08 -14.83 13.89
C SER A 64 -0.82 -14.01 14.15
N GLU A 65 0.29 -14.66 14.51
CA GLU A 65 1.55 -13.98 14.79
C GLU A 65 2.15 -13.33 13.54
N ALA A 66 2.06 -14.01 12.39
CA ALA A 66 2.58 -13.49 11.12
C ALA A 66 1.78 -12.28 10.62
N ALA A 67 0.47 -12.25 10.84
CA ALA A 67 -0.36 -11.09 10.51
C ALA A 67 0.00 -9.87 11.39
N ILE A 68 0.17 -10.09 12.70
CA ILE A 68 0.55 -9.03 13.65
C ILE A 68 1.94 -8.49 13.32
N ASP A 69 2.90 -9.36 13.00
CA ASP A 69 4.25 -8.93 12.62
C ASP A 69 4.24 -8.11 11.32
N ALA A 70 3.45 -8.52 10.31
CA ALA A 70 3.29 -7.76 9.07
C ALA A 70 2.72 -6.35 9.33
N ILE A 71 1.67 -6.24 10.15
CA ILE A 71 1.10 -4.95 10.54
C ILE A 71 2.11 -4.10 11.32
N THR A 72 2.85 -4.71 12.24
CA THR A 72 3.86 -4.02 13.05
C THR A 72 4.99 -3.48 12.19
N LYS A 73 5.47 -4.26 11.21
CA LYS A 73 6.46 -3.84 10.22
C LYS A 73 5.96 -2.68 9.37
N LEU A 74 4.70 -2.74 8.91
CA LEU A 74 4.10 -1.66 8.15
C LEU A 74 4.05 -0.38 8.99
N ARG A 75 3.57 -0.44 10.24
CA ARG A 75 3.54 0.72 11.15
C ARG A 75 4.91 1.36 11.31
N LYS A 76 5.96 0.54 11.47
CA LYS A 76 7.35 1.05 11.57
C LYS A 76 7.81 1.74 10.28
N LYS A 77 7.46 1.22 9.10
CA LYS A 77 7.77 1.84 7.81
C LYS A 77 7.08 3.20 7.68
N ILE A 78 5.79 3.27 7.99
CA ILE A 78 4.99 4.50 7.96
C ILE A 78 5.57 5.57 8.88
N SER A 79 5.88 5.20 10.14
CA SER A 79 6.44 6.15 11.10
C SER A 79 7.77 6.75 10.63
N ARG A 80 8.58 5.97 9.91
CA ARG A 80 9.84 6.45 9.34
C ARG A 80 9.60 7.39 8.15
N GLU A 81 8.68 7.05 7.26
CA GLU A 81 8.33 7.86 6.09
C GLU A 81 7.79 9.25 6.50
N ILE A 82 6.88 9.30 7.48
CA ILE A 82 6.38 10.55 8.06
C ILE A 82 7.50 11.38 8.71
N TYR A 83 8.52 10.74 9.28
CA TYR A 83 9.65 11.45 9.88
C TYR A 83 10.55 12.07 8.80
N GLU A 84 10.87 11.32 7.75
CA GLU A 84 11.66 11.83 6.61
C GLU A 84 10.94 12.95 5.86
N ASP A 85 9.63 12.84 5.61
CA ASP A 85 8.83 13.90 4.98
C ASP A 85 8.85 15.19 5.80
N ARG A 86 8.76 15.08 7.13
CA ARG A 86 8.84 16.24 8.03
C ARG A 86 10.22 16.89 8.00
N ILE A 87 11.30 16.10 7.94
CA ILE A 87 12.67 16.63 7.82
C ILE A 87 12.89 17.29 6.44
N GLY A 88 12.42 16.66 5.36
CA GLY A 88 12.51 17.17 4.00
C GLY A 88 11.80 18.52 3.86
N SER A 89 10.57 18.64 4.37
CA SER A 89 9.83 19.91 4.40
C SER A 89 10.56 20.97 5.22
N ARG A 90 11.12 20.61 6.39
CA ARG A 90 11.89 21.57 7.21
C ARG A 90 13.14 22.10 6.49
N ARG A 91 13.85 21.24 5.74
CA ARG A 91 15.02 21.64 4.94
C ARG A 91 14.64 22.51 3.76
N ALA A 92 13.52 22.23 3.08
CA ALA A 92 13.00 23.07 2.00
C ALA A 92 12.67 24.48 2.53
N ASN A 93 11.88 24.59 3.60
CA ASN A 93 11.51 25.87 4.22
C ASN A 93 12.72 26.67 4.70
N HIS A 94 13.75 26.01 5.23
CA HIS A 94 14.99 26.66 5.65
C HIS A 94 15.83 27.17 4.47
N CYS A 95 15.76 26.55 3.29
CA CYS A 95 16.50 26.97 2.10
C CYS A 95 15.80 28.12 1.33
N PHE A 96 14.48 28.25 1.45
CA PHE A 96 13.75 29.39 0.86
C PHE A 96 14.04 30.70 1.61
N LEU A 97 14.12 30.66 2.94
CA LEU A 97 14.35 31.86 3.75
C LEU A 97 15.77 32.45 3.59
N THR A 98 16.78 31.59 3.35
CA THR A 98 18.16 32.04 3.09
C THR A 98 18.38 32.54 1.67
N LYS A 99 17.53 32.18 0.71
CA LYS A 99 17.59 32.68 -0.67
C LYS A 99 16.88 34.03 -0.83
N SER A 100 15.82 34.29 -0.05
CA SER A 100 15.08 35.56 -0.12
C SER A 100 15.81 36.76 0.51
N THR A 101 16.79 36.54 1.38
CA THR A 101 17.58 37.62 2.03
C THR A 101 18.86 38.00 1.30
N SER A 102 19.21 37.30 0.21
CA SER A 102 20.42 37.56 -0.58
C SER A 102 20.15 38.27 -1.92
N SER A 103 18.92 38.73 -2.17
CA SER A 103 18.52 39.48 -3.38
C SER A 103 18.10 40.94 -3.10
N TYR A 104 18.54 41.50 -1.98
CA TYR A 104 18.53 42.95 -1.71
C TYR A 104 19.91 43.40 -1.29
#